data_AF-A0A9Q0JPX0-F1
#
_entry.id   AF-A0A9Q0JPX0-F1
#
_cell.length_a   1.000
_cell.length_b   1.000
_cell.length_c   1.000
_cell.angle_alpha   90.00
_cell.angle_beta   90.00
_cell.angle_gamma   90.00
#
_symmetry.space_group_name_H-M   'P 1'
#
loop_
_entity.id
_entity.type
_entity.pdbx_description
1 polymer ?
#
loop_
_entity_poly.entity_id
_entity_poly.type
_entity_poly.pdbx_seq_one_letter_code
_entity_poly.pdbx_strand_id
1 'polypeptide(L)'
;MELMVECFLKESFFWCMQPTTAITPFGAAIWYLSSGLCLHQVSCNFHASLTFIKSRNGIPIGLQAASSWLNIYPQGIRYLLNHTKDTYKNPNIYITENGYDEFSNTALSLEEALDDTCRIQYYGDHLKNVLKSIKEYNVKVKGFFVWSYADNFEWECGYTVRFGLYYIDYANDLKRHPKRSVKWFKNFLRKNSFGDGLTWSRPFGFKNPGGISAQ
;
A
#
# COMPACT_ATOMS: atom_id res chain seq x y z
N MET A 1 -11.77 7.53 6.99
CA MET A 1 -10.86 6.78 6.12
C MET A 1 -11.65 5.64 5.54
N GLU A 2 -12.04 5.78 4.28
CA GLU A 2 -12.38 4.62 3.48
C GLU A 2 -11.09 3.84 3.22
N LEU A 3 -10.92 2.70 3.88
CA LEU A 3 -10.09 1.65 3.32
C LEU A 3 -10.94 0.98 2.24
N MET A 4 -10.95 1.58 1.06
CA MET A 4 -11.57 0.95 -0.11
C MET A 4 -10.64 -0.15 -0.61
N VAL A 5 -10.74 -1.32 0.02
CA VAL A 5 -10.34 -2.58 -0.62
C VAL A 5 -11.30 -2.90 -1.78
N GLU A 6 -12.50 -2.30 -1.80
CA GLU A 6 -13.56 -2.60 -2.77
C GLU A 6 -13.60 -1.71 -4.03
N CYS A 7 -12.86 -0.59 -4.13
CA CYS A 7 -12.92 0.22 -5.37
C CYS A 7 -12.12 -0.38 -6.55
N PHE A 8 -11.30 -1.41 -6.31
CA PHE A 8 -10.59 -2.12 -7.38
C PHE A 8 -11.39 -3.34 -7.93
N LEU A 9 -12.70 -3.41 -7.66
CA LEU A 9 -13.54 -4.54 -8.07
C LEU A 9 -14.34 -4.33 -9.37
N LYS A 10 -14.31 -3.15 -10.01
CA LYS A 10 -15.07 -2.93 -11.26
C LYS A 10 -14.33 -2.36 -12.45
N GLU A 11 -13.12 -1.81 -12.30
CA GLU A 11 -12.28 -1.47 -13.46
C GLU A 11 -10.87 -2.02 -13.25
N SER A 12 -10.62 -3.18 -13.85
CA SER A 12 -9.28 -3.71 -14.01
C SER A 12 -8.52 -2.82 -14.99
N PHE A 13 -7.72 -1.87 -14.50
CA PHE A 13 -6.65 -1.29 -15.32
C PHE A 13 -5.53 -2.33 -15.44
N PHE A 14 -5.71 -3.20 -16.43
CA PHE A 14 -4.79 -4.23 -16.85
C PHE A 14 -3.64 -3.56 -17.64
N TRP A 15 -2.54 -3.22 -16.98
CA TRP A 15 -1.30 -2.91 -17.71
C TRP A 15 -0.62 -4.22 -18.11
N CYS A 16 -1.10 -4.83 -19.20
CA CYS A 16 -0.35 -5.82 -19.96
C CYS A 16 0.44 -5.05 -21.02
N MET A 17 1.77 -4.88 -20.83
CA MET A 17 2.64 -4.54 -21.93
C MET A 17 2.75 -5.77 -22.85
N GLN A 18 2.11 -5.70 -24.02
CA GLN A 18 2.44 -6.58 -25.14
C GLN A 18 3.85 -6.23 -25.65
N PRO A 19 4.64 -7.22 -26.12
CA PRO A 19 6.05 -7.05 -26.36
C PRO A 19 6.29 -6.51 -27.77
N THR A 20 6.55 -5.21 -27.91
CA THR A 20 7.25 -4.70 -29.10
C THR A 20 8.23 -3.60 -28.73
N THR A 21 9.51 -3.96 -28.82
CA THR A 21 10.69 -3.11 -29.05
C THR A 21 10.93 -1.92 -28.10
N ALA A 22 11.86 -2.17 -27.17
CA ALA A 22 12.85 -1.25 -26.59
C ALA A 22 12.41 0.19 -26.30
N ILE A 23 11.87 0.43 -25.10
CA ILE A 23 11.91 1.73 -24.43
C ILE A 23 12.16 1.50 -22.93
N THR A 24 13.14 2.22 -22.37
CA THR A 24 13.59 2.22 -20.97
C THR A 24 12.47 2.66 -20.00
N PRO A 25 12.31 2.05 -18.80
CA PRO A 25 11.19 2.37 -17.92
C PRO A 25 11.61 3.35 -16.81
N PHE A 26 11.17 4.60 -16.89
CA PHE A 26 11.03 5.46 -15.70
C PHE A 26 9.85 6.41 -15.89
N GLY A 27 8.87 6.35 -14.99
CA GLY A 27 7.86 7.40 -14.84
C GLY A 27 6.48 6.92 -14.40
N ALA A 28 6.11 7.23 -13.15
CA ALA A 28 4.71 7.31 -12.72
C ALA A 28 4.14 8.68 -13.12
N ALA A 29 2.97 8.69 -13.75
CA ALA A 29 2.33 9.89 -14.30
C ALA A 29 1.47 10.63 -13.25
N ILE A 30 1.62 11.95 -13.17
CA ILE A 30 0.67 12.88 -12.53
C ILE A 30 -0.09 13.58 -13.64
N TRP A 31 -1.43 13.52 -13.62
CA TRP A 31 -2.29 14.21 -14.58
C TRP A 31 -2.74 15.58 -14.05
N TYR A 32 -2.54 16.63 -14.85
CA TYR A 32 -3.28 17.89 -14.76
C TYR A 32 -4.18 18.02 -15.99
N LEU A 33 -5.49 18.07 -15.79
CA LEU A 33 -6.45 18.43 -16.84
C LEU A 33 -6.51 19.96 -16.96
N SER A 34 -5.88 20.49 -18.00
CA SER A 34 -6.13 21.85 -18.48
C SER A 34 -6.55 21.73 -19.94
N SER A 35 -7.82 22.02 -20.21
CA SER A 35 -8.41 22.08 -21.54
C SER A 35 -7.76 23.16 -22.41
N GLY A 36 -7.38 22.79 -23.63
CA GLY A 36 -7.29 23.72 -24.77
C GLY A 36 -5.89 23.97 -25.36
N LEU A 37 -5.66 23.34 -26.51
CA LEU A 37 -4.77 23.72 -27.63
C LEU A 37 -3.24 23.92 -27.43
N CYS A 38 -2.54 23.17 -28.28
CA CYS A 38 -1.30 23.50 -29.00
C CYS A 38 0.04 22.99 -28.42
N LEU A 39 0.61 22.07 -29.20
CA LEU A 39 1.97 21.53 -29.25
C LEU A 39 3.03 22.35 -28.51
N HIS A 40 3.42 21.89 -27.33
CA HIS A 40 4.77 22.04 -26.80
C HIS A 40 5.17 20.72 -26.15
N GLN A 41 6.27 20.14 -26.63
CA GLN A 41 6.88 18.97 -26.05
C GLN A 41 7.49 19.38 -24.71
N VAL A 42 6.70 19.33 -23.64
CA VAL A 42 7.22 19.51 -22.28
C VAL A 42 7.89 18.20 -21.88
N SER A 43 9.21 18.11 -22.13
CA SER A 43 10.05 17.05 -21.57
C SER A 43 10.22 17.32 -20.07
N CYS A 44 9.33 16.75 -19.25
CA CYS A 44 9.47 16.77 -17.80
C CYS A 44 10.56 15.76 -17.37
N ASN A 45 11.83 16.14 -17.42
CA ASN A 45 12.90 15.35 -16.81
C ASN A 45 12.90 15.59 -15.29
N PHE A 46 12.18 14.76 -14.53
CA PHE A 46 12.31 14.72 -13.07
C PHE A 46 13.50 13.82 -12.69
N HIS A 47 14.72 14.35 -12.75
CA HIS A 47 15.86 13.73 -12.05
C HIS A 47 15.85 14.21 -10.59
N ALA A 48 15.09 13.53 -9.74
CA ALA A 48 15.24 13.63 -8.30
C ALA A 48 16.22 12.55 -7.85
N SER A 49 17.44 12.95 -7.44
CA SER A 49 18.35 12.04 -6.76
C SER A 49 17.85 11.82 -5.34
N LEU A 50 17.29 10.64 -5.07
CA LEU A 50 16.79 10.27 -3.75
C LEU A 50 17.87 9.51 -2.98
N THR A 51 18.40 10.14 -1.93
CA THR A 51 19.28 9.46 -0.97
C THR A 51 18.44 8.80 0.12
N PHE A 52 18.35 7.46 0.09
CA PHE A 52 17.68 6.71 1.15
C PHE A 52 18.57 6.63 2.40
N ILE A 53 18.19 7.35 3.45
CA ILE A 53 18.82 7.22 4.77
C ILE A 53 18.28 5.93 5.41
N LYS A 54 19.16 4.96 5.66
CA LYS A 54 18.79 3.65 6.25
C LYS A 54 19.17 3.53 7.73
N SER A 55 20.05 4.40 8.21
CA SER A 55 20.51 4.42 9.60
C SER A 55 20.72 5.85 10.09
N ARG A 56 20.65 6.03 11.41
CA ARG A 56 21.01 7.26 12.10
C ARG A 56 22.07 6.93 13.13
N ASN A 57 23.25 7.53 13.01
CA ASN A 57 24.40 7.28 13.90
C ASN A 57 24.78 5.79 13.97
N GLY A 58 24.71 5.07 12.85
CA GLY A 58 25.00 3.64 12.77
C GLY A 58 23.85 2.73 13.25
N ILE A 59 22.76 3.27 13.79
CA ILE A 59 21.59 2.49 14.21
C ILE A 59 20.57 2.44 13.06
N PRO A 60 20.15 1.25 12.60
CA PRO A 60 19.11 1.13 11.58
C PRO A 60 17.83 1.83 12.00
N ILE A 61 17.16 2.51 11.05
CA ILE A 61 15.90 3.22 11.34
C ILE A 61 14.78 2.22 11.70
N GLY A 62 14.84 1.01 11.13
CA GLY A 62 13.92 -0.07 11.41
C GLY A 62 14.37 -1.38 10.79
N LEU A 63 13.54 -2.42 10.92
CA LEU A 63 13.78 -3.69 10.26
C LEU A 63 13.73 -3.52 8.74
N GLN A 64 14.71 -4.03 8.03
CA GLN A 64 14.69 -4.04 6.56
C GLN A 64 13.77 -5.17 6.07
N ALA A 65 12.91 -4.86 5.11
CA ALA A 65 12.10 -5.85 4.41
C ALA A 65 12.90 -6.51 3.27
N ALA A 66 12.25 -7.19 2.33
CA ALA A 66 12.95 -7.86 1.23
C ALA A 66 13.63 -6.86 0.29
N SER A 67 12.94 -5.77 -0.03
CA SER A 67 13.48 -4.67 -0.81
C SER A 67 14.51 -3.87 -0.01
N SER A 68 15.70 -3.67 -0.59
CA SER A 68 16.81 -2.96 0.09
C SER A 68 16.49 -1.50 0.43
N TRP A 69 15.53 -0.89 -0.24
CA TRP A 69 15.06 0.47 -0.02
C TRP A 69 13.97 0.55 1.07
N LEU A 70 13.32 -0.57 1.42
CA LEU A 70 12.19 -0.59 2.34
C LEU A 70 12.64 -0.93 3.77
N ASN A 71 12.66 0.08 4.64
CA ASN A 71 12.85 -0.06 6.07
C ASN A 71 11.54 0.21 6.81
N ILE A 72 11.15 -0.69 7.70
CA ILE A 72 9.89 -0.63 8.44
C ILE A 72 10.01 0.42 9.55
N TYR A 73 9.37 1.57 9.35
CA TYR A 73 9.36 2.65 10.34
C TYR A 73 7.96 3.26 10.52
N PRO A 74 7.10 2.63 11.34
CA PRO A 74 5.69 3.04 11.48
C PRO A 74 5.50 4.48 11.97
N GLN A 75 6.43 5.04 12.74
CA GLN A 75 6.37 6.44 13.18
C GLN A 75 6.56 7.42 12.01
N GLY A 76 7.26 6.98 10.95
CA GLY A 76 7.54 7.79 9.76
C GLY A 76 6.27 8.27 9.07
N ILE A 77 5.26 7.40 8.91
CA ILE A 77 3.99 7.80 8.27
C ILE A 77 3.26 8.88 9.08
N ARG A 78 3.33 8.82 10.41
CA ARG A 78 2.76 9.86 11.29
C ARG A 78 3.48 11.19 11.10
N TYR A 79 4.82 11.18 11.08
CA TYR A 79 5.59 12.40 10.84
C TYR A 79 5.31 13.00 9.47
N LEU A 80 5.23 12.16 8.43
CA LEU A 80 4.90 12.60 7.08
C LEU A 80 3.51 13.24 7.03
N LEU A 81 2.49 12.60 7.59
CA LEU A 81 1.13 13.12 7.62
C LEU A 81 1.02 14.45 8.37
N ASN A 82 1.66 14.54 9.53
CA ASN A 82 1.69 15.78 10.33
C ASN A 82 2.40 16.89 9.57
N HIS A 83 3.57 16.60 8.99
CA HIS A 83 4.31 17.56 8.17
C HIS A 83 3.49 18.03 6.96
N THR A 84 2.82 17.11 6.25
CA THR A 84 1.94 17.47 5.12
C THR A 84 0.82 18.42 5.58
N LYS A 85 0.23 18.17 6.75
CA LYS A 85 -0.76 19.06 7.33
C LYS A 85 -0.20 20.46 7.58
N ASP A 86 0.95 20.55 8.25
CA ASP A 86 1.54 21.83 8.67
C ASP A 86 2.04 22.65 7.46
N THR A 87 2.64 21.97 6.49
CA THR A 87 3.21 22.60 5.28
C THR A 87 2.13 22.98 4.26
N TYR A 88 1.09 22.17 4.08
CA TYR A 88 0.12 22.32 2.98
C TYR A 88 -1.30 22.68 3.44
N LYS A 89 -1.45 23.35 4.59
CA LYS A 89 -2.73 23.89 5.10
C LYS A 89 -3.80 22.81 5.35
N ASN A 90 -3.39 21.67 5.91
CA ASN A 90 -4.26 20.54 6.27
C ASN A 90 -5.21 20.08 5.14
N PRO A 91 -4.66 19.61 4.00
CA PRO A 91 -5.47 19.13 2.88
C PRO A 91 -6.14 17.79 3.23
N ASN A 92 -7.10 17.36 2.40
CA ASN A 92 -7.57 15.99 2.46
C ASN A 92 -6.47 15.05 1.91
N ILE A 93 -6.08 14.05 2.69
CA ILE A 93 -4.99 13.13 2.33
C ILE A 93 -5.55 11.75 2.04
N TYR A 94 -5.12 11.15 0.93
CA TYR A 94 -5.32 9.74 0.62
C TYR A 94 -3.94 9.08 0.59
N ILE A 95 -3.75 8.05 1.40
CA ILE A 95 -2.51 7.25 1.37
C ILE A 95 -2.72 6.20 0.28
N THR A 96 -2.25 6.50 -0.93
CA THR A 96 -2.52 5.71 -2.13
C THR A 96 -1.75 4.40 -2.18
N GLU A 97 -0.58 4.33 -1.53
CA GLU A 97 0.24 3.13 -1.47
C GLU A 97 0.94 3.05 -0.12
N ASN A 98 0.84 1.88 0.53
CA ASN A 98 1.65 1.51 1.68
C ASN A 98 1.70 -0.02 1.74
N GLY A 99 2.88 -0.61 1.90
CA GLY A 99 3.05 -2.04 1.71
C GLY A 99 4.27 -2.63 2.40
N TYR A 100 4.23 -3.95 2.55
CA TYR A 100 5.31 -4.77 3.09
C TYR A 100 5.60 -5.91 2.13
N ASP A 101 6.88 -6.03 1.74
CA ASP A 101 7.34 -7.10 0.88
C ASP A 101 8.13 -8.18 1.62
N GLU A 102 8.05 -9.36 1.06
CA GLU A 102 8.81 -10.54 1.45
C GLU A 102 9.49 -11.13 0.22
N PHE A 103 10.58 -11.85 0.42
CA PHE A 103 11.23 -12.57 -0.67
C PHE A 103 10.30 -13.66 -1.21
N SER A 104 10.20 -13.74 -2.53
CA SER A 104 9.54 -14.89 -3.16
C SER A 104 10.43 -16.12 -2.98
N ASN A 105 10.03 -17.00 -2.07
CA ASN A 105 10.74 -18.25 -1.82
C ASN A 105 9.92 -19.43 -2.35
N THR A 106 10.35 -20.01 -3.46
CA THR A 106 9.70 -21.17 -4.11
C THR A 106 9.93 -22.48 -3.36
N ALA A 107 10.82 -22.50 -2.36
CA ALA A 107 11.04 -23.67 -1.52
C ALA A 107 10.04 -23.78 -0.36
N LEU A 108 9.29 -22.71 -0.07
CA LEU A 108 8.24 -22.76 0.95
C LEU A 108 7.06 -23.59 0.45
N SER A 109 6.46 -24.35 1.36
CA SER A 109 5.13 -24.91 1.13
C SER A 109 4.11 -23.78 0.97
N LEU A 110 2.96 -24.09 0.35
CA LEU A 110 1.88 -23.12 0.21
C LEU A 110 1.40 -22.61 1.58
N GLU A 111 1.35 -23.47 2.61
CA GLU A 111 0.93 -23.06 3.95
C GLU A 111 1.89 -22.01 4.55
N GLU A 112 3.20 -22.24 4.43
CA GLU A 112 4.23 -21.30 4.90
C GLU A 112 4.19 -19.99 4.12
N ALA A 113 4.02 -20.04 2.80
CA ALA A 113 3.92 -18.85 1.94
C ALA A 113 2.68 -17.99 2.24
N LEU A 114 1.64 -18.57 2.88
CA LEU A 114 0.43 -17.85 3.30
C LEU A 114 0.53 -17.28 4.72
N ASP A 115 1.53 -17.67 5.52
CA ASP A 115 1.75 -17.14 6.87
C ASP A 115 2.54 -15.82 6.88
N ASP A 116 1.86 -14.75 6.52
CA ASP A 116 2.44 -13.41 6.45
C ASP A 116 2.22 -12.56 7.72
N THR A 117 2.48 -13.15 8.88
CA THR A 117 2.31 -12.46 10.17
C THR A 117 3.11 -11.15 10.27
N CYS A 118 4.29 -11.06 9.63
CA CYS A 118 5.05 -9.81 9.53
C CYS A 118 4.30 -8.69 8.80
N ARG A 119 3.56 -9.03 7.72
CA ARG A 119 2.72 -8.07 6.98
C ARG A 119 1.57 -7.56 7.83
N ILE A 120 0.96 -8.44 8.63
CA ILE A 120 -0.08 -8.06 9.59
C ILE A 120 0.46 -7.05 10.61
N GLN A 121 1.63 -7.32 11.18
CA GLN A 121 2.26 -6.43 12.16
C GLN A 121 2.57 -5.06 11.52
N TYR A 122 3.14 -5.07 10.31
CA TYR A 122 3.44 -3.85 9.55
C TYR A 122 2.20 -2.96 9.39
N TYR A 123 1.11 -3.50 8.86
CA TYR A 123 -0.11 -2.72 8.65
C TYR A 123 -0.76 -2.29 9.96
N GLY A 124 -0.77 -3.17 10.97
CA GLY A 124 -1.27 -2.85 12.30
C GLY A 124 -0.58 -1.62 12.90
N ASP A 125 0.76 -1.57 12.82
CA ASP A 125 1.52 -0.47 13.40
C ASP A 125 1.46 0.82 12.57
N HIS A 126 1.44 0.73 11.25
CA HIS A 126 1.26 1.90 10.38
C HIS A 126 -0.13 2.50 10.56
N LEU A 127 -1.19 1.69 10.55
CA LEU A 127 -2.56 2.17 10.74
C LEU A 127 -2.77 2.78 12.12
N LYS A 128 -2.15 2.24 13.18
CA LYS A 128 -2.14 2.88 14.51
C LYS A 128 -1.53 4.29 14.44
N ASN A 129 -0.40 4.47 13.77
CA ASN A 129 0.26 5.78 13.65
C ASN A 129 -0.56 6.77 12.80
N VAL A 130 -1.19 6.28 11.74
CA VAL A 130 -2.15 7.07 10.95
C VAL A 130 -3.34 7.50 11.83
N LEU A 131 -3.89 6.59 12.64
CA LEU A 131 -4.98 6.88 13.55
C LEU A 131 -4.60 7.94 14.60
N LYS A 132 -3.38 7.86 15.16
CA LYS A 132 -2.84 8.87 16.07
C LYS A 132 -2.75 10.25 15.38
N SER A 133 -2.32 10.30 14.11
CA SER A 133 -2.27 11.54 13.34
C SER A 133 -3.66 12.17 13.16
N ILE A 134 -4.68 11.34 12.93
CA ILE A 134 -6.08 11.80 12.84
C ILE A 134 -6.59 12.29 14.19
N LYS A 135 -6.47 11.46 15.24
CA LYS A 135 -7.10 11.72 16.54
C LYS A 135 -6.38 12.76 17.38
N GLU A 136 -5.05 12.69 17.44
CA GLU A 136 -4.24 13.56 18.30
C GLU A 136 -3.84 14.84 17.57
N TYR A 137 -3.77 14.83 16.23
CA TYR A 137 -3.26 15.95 15.45
C TYR A 137 -4.23 16.52 14.40
N ASN A 138 -5.46 16.00 14.31
CA ASN A 138 -6.51 16.48 13.41
C ASN A 138 -6.11 16.51 11.92
N VAL A 139 -5.29 15.54 11.49
CA VAL A 139 -4.96 15.36 10.07
C VAL A 139 -6.16 14.77 9.32
N LYS A 140 -6.52 15.35 8.17
CA LYS A 140 -7.68 14.93 7.37
C LYS A 140 -7.39 13.75 6.44
N VAL A 141 -7.15 12.56 7.01
CA VAL A 141 -6.95 11.34 6.19
C VAL A 141 -8.28 10.73 5.76
N LYS A 142 -8.48 10.63 4.44
CA LYS A 142 -9.72 10.19 3.79
C LYS A 142 -9.67 8.75 3.29
N GLY A 143 -8.49 8.23 2.96
CA GLY A 143 -8.34 6.83 2.57
C GLY A 143 -6.94 6.29 2.85
N PHE A 144 -6.87 4.97 2.94
CA PHE A 144 -5.62 4.21 3.01
C PHE A 144 -5.77 3.02 2.08
N PHE A 145 -4.82 2.87 1.17
CA PHE A 145 -4.81 1.85 0.14
C PHE A 145 -3.54 1.01 0.32
N VAL A 146 -3.76 -0.30 0.42
CA VAL A 146 -2.71 -1.29 0.63
C VAL A 146 -2.01 -1.57 -0.70
N TRP A 147 -0.67 -1.53 -0.69
CA TRP A 147 0.13 -2.09 -1.77
C TRP A 147 0.57 -3.49 -1.36
N SER A 148 0.01 -4.56 -1.94
CA SER A 148 -0.95 -4.56 -3.06
C SER A 148 -2.05 -5.61 -2.86
N TYR A 149 -3.07 -5.58 -3.71
CA TYR A 149 -4.13 -6.58 -3.68
C TYR A 149 -3.56 -7.99 -3.81
N ALA A 150 -2.76 -8.26 -4.85
CA ALA A 150 -2.15 -9.56 -5.08
C ALA A 150 -0.68 -9.41 -5.46
N ASP A 151 0.09 -10.48 -5.28
CA ASP A 151 1.47 -10.53 -5.75
C ASP A 151 1.50 -10.22 -7.25
N ASN A 152 2.42 -9.36 -7.66
CA ASN A 152 2.49 -8.83 -9.01
C ASN A 152 3.96 -8.66 -9.44
N PHE A 153 4.17 -8.05 -10.60
CA PHE A 153 5.50 -7.74 -11.12
C PHE A 153 6.02 -6.43 -10.52
N GLU A 154 7.01 -6.52 -9.65
CA GLU A 154 7.54 -5.38 -8.87
C GLU A 154 8.77 -4.76 -9.57
N TRP A 155 8.56 -4.25 -10.78
CA TRP A 155 9.53 -3.45 -11.55
C TRP A 155 10.92 -4.10 -11.66
N GLU A 156 11.96 -3.45 -11.16
CA GLU A 156 13.35 -3.93 -11.17
C GLU A 156 13.53 -5.24 -10.40
N CYS A 157 12.65 -5.52 -9.43
CA CYS A 157 12.68 -6.76 -8.66
C CYS A 157 11.90 -7.90 -9.35
N GLY A 158 11.14 -7.61 -10.41
CA GLY A 158 10.29 -8.60 -11.08
C GLY A 158 9.40 -9.37 -10.09
N TYR A 159 9.40 -10.70 -10.17
CA TYR A 159 8.63 -11.57 -9.26
C TYR A 159 9.45 -12.07 -8.06
N THR A 160 10.62 -11.48 -7.78
CA THR A 160 11.51 -11.93 -6.69
C THR A 160 11.06 -11.44 -5.31
N VAL A 161 10.16 -10.45 -5.26
CA VAL A 161 9.55 -9.92 -4.04
C VAL A 161 8.03 -9.92 -4.17
N ARG A 162 7.33 -9.94 -3.04
CA ARG A 162 5.87 -10.12 -2.97
C ARG A 162 5.24 -9.14 -1.99
N PHE A 163 4.49 -8.16 -2.50
CA PHE A 163 3.73 -7.19 -1.68
C PHE A 163 2.27 -7.60 -1.41
N GLY A 164 1.75 -8.58 -2.17
CA GLY A 164 0.33 -8.85 -2.24
C GLY A 164 -0.28 -9.39 -0.95
N LEU A 165 -1.54 -9.05 -0.71
CA LEU A 165 -2.38 -9.74 0.27
C LEU A 165 -2.81 -11.13 -0.24
N TYR A 166 -2.91 -11.31 -1.55
CA TYR A 166 -3.11 -12.61 -2.18
C TYR A 166 -1.80 -13.14 -2.76
N TYR A 167 -1.44 -14.35 -2.37
CA TYR A 167 -0.39 -15.12 -3.01
C TYR A 167 -0.85 -15.57 -4.40
N ILE A 168 0.00 -15.34 -5.41
CA ILE A 168 -0.21 -15.87 -6.75
C ILE A 168 0.70 -17.08 -6.96
N ASP A 169 0.07 -18.23 -7.23
CA ASP A 169 0.76 -19.46 -7.62
C ASP A 169 1.09 -19.41 -9.11
N TYR A 170 2.32 -18.99 -9.43
CA TYR A 170 2.79 -18.89 -10.80
C TYR A 170 2.96 -20.25 -11.50
N ALA A 171 3.06 -21.34 -10.74
CA ALA A 171 3.23 -22.69 -11.27
C ALA A 171 1.87 -23.36 -11.54
N ASN A 172 0.81 -22.95 -10.85
CA ASN A 172 -0.51 -23.57 -10.90
C ASN A 172 -1.58 -22.57 -11.39
N ASP A 173 -1.57 -22.29 -12.69
CA ASP A 173 -2.59 -21.51 -13.40
C ASP A 173 -2.89 -20.13 -12.77
N LEU A 174 -1.87 -19.49 -12.19
CA LEU A 174 -2.00 -18.19 -11.52
C LEU A 174 -3.08 -18.20 -10.44
N LYS A 175 -3.25 -19.32 -9.72
CA LYS A 175 -4.28 -19.42 -8.67
C LYS A 175 -4.01 -18.40 -7.55
N ARG A 176 -5.08 -17.74 -7.07
CA ARG A 176 -5.03 -16.73 -6.01
C ARG A 176 -5.31 -17.40 -4.67
N HIS A 177 -4.38 -17.28 -3.74
CA HIS A 177 -4.52 -17.80 -2.38
C HIS A 177 -4.49 -16.66 -1.37
N PRO A 178 -5.54 -16.47 -0.54
CA PRO A 178 -5.55 -15.40 0.44
C PRO A 178 -4.52 -15.68 1.54
N LYS A 179 -3.58 -14.75 1.76
CA LYS A 179 -2.66 -14.83 2.89
C LYS A 179 -3.39 -14.52 4.21
N ARG A 180 -2.77 -14.77 5.36
CA ARG A 180 -3.36 -14.48 6.68
C ARG A 180 -3.74 -13.01 6.83
N SER A 181 -3.00 -12.09 6.21
CA SER A 181 -3.30 -10.66 6.19
C SER A 181 -4.68 -10.34 5.61
N VAL A 182 -5.19 -11.09 4.62
CA VAL A 182 -6.57 -10.92 4.11
C VAL A 182 -7.59 -11.15 5.22
N LYS A 183 -7.43 -12.24 5.98
CA LYS A 183 -8.31 -12.56 7.10
C LYS A 183 -8.21 -11.49 8.20
N TRP A 184 -7.01 -10.98 8.46
CA TRP A 184 -6.79 -9.89 9.40
C TRP A 184 -7.50 -8.62 8.96
N PHE A 185 -7.35 -8.17 7.70
CA PHE A 185 -8.04 -6.99 7.17
C PHE A 185 -9.56 -7.15 7.20
N LYS A 186 -10.10 -8.33 6.82
CA LYS A 186 -11.54 -8.61 6.94
C LYS A 186 -12.04 -8.43 8.36
N ASN A 187 -11.30 -8.92 9.35
CA ASN A 187 -11.66 -8.76 10.76
C ASN A 187 -11.49 -7.33 11.24
N PHE A 188 -10.42 -6.65 10.81
CA PHE A 188 -10.13 -5.26 11.12
C PHE A 188 -11.24 -4.33 10.61
N LEU A 189 -11.73 -4.54 9.39
CA LEU A 189 -12.81 -3.74 8.80
C LEU A 189 -14.20 -4.05 9.39
N ARG A 190 -14.39 -5.27 9.93
CA ARG A 190 -15.61 -5.68 10.63
C ARG A 190 -15.68 -5.17 12.08
N LYS A 191 -14.55 -5.12 12.78
CA LYS A 191 -14.47 -4.71 14.18
C LYS A 191 -14.18 -3.22 14.26
N ASN A 192 -15.10 -2.44 14.86
CA ASN A 192 -14.93 -0.99 15.06
C ASN A 192 -13.96 -0.61 16.21
N SER A 193 -13.05 -1.49 16.62
CA SER A 193 -12.20 -1.28 17.79
C SER A 193 -10.89 -2.04 17.73
N PHE A 194 -9.78 -1.31 17.87
CA PHE A 194 -8.52 -1.89 18.33
C PHE A 194 -8.69 -2.24 19.81
N GLY A 195 -8.12 -3.36 20.26
CA GLY A 195 -8.25 -3.85 21.65
C GLY A 195 -7.60 -2.95 22.72
N ASP A 196 -7.20 -1.73 22.38
CA ASP A 196 -6.50 -0.74 23.20
C ASP A 196 -7.36 0.51 23.50
N GLY A 197 -8.68 0.44 23.28
CA GLY A 197 -9.60 1.56 23.52
C GLY A 197 -9.62 2.60 22.39
N LEU A 198 -8.80 2.44 21.34
CA LEU A 198 -8.92 3.24 20.12
C LEU A 198 -10.09 2.71 19.27
N THR A 199 -11.26 3.30 19.44
CA THR A 199 -12.42 3.03 18.59
C THR A 199 -12.25 3.64 17.20
N TRP A 200 -12.55 2.84 16.18
CA TRP A 200 -12.63 3.27 14.78
C TRP A 200 -14.10 3.49 14.44
N SER A 201 -14.55 4.74 14.41
CA SER A 201 -15.86 5.07 13.84
C SER A 201 -15.73 5.20 12.33
N ARG A 202 -16.56 4.49 11.56
CA ARG A 202 -16.68 4.68 10.10
C ARG A 202 -16.98 6.15 9.85
N PRO A 203 -16.09 6.94 9.21
CA PRO A 203 -16.29 8.39 9.20
C PRO A 203 -17.41 8.88 8.28
N PHE A 204 -18.06 8.00 7.51
CA PHE A 204 -19.12 8.35 6.58
C PHE A 204 -20.10 7.19 6.45
N GLY A 205 -21.30 7.32 7.03
CA GLY A 205 -22.62 6.77 6.64
C GLY A 205 -22.82 5.35 6.05
N PHE A 206 -21.81 4.54 5.81
CA PHE A 206 -21.96 3.22 5.20
C PHE A 206 -22.51 2.23 6.23
N LYS A 207 -23.82 1.96 6.10
CA LYS A 207 -24.48 0.80 6.73
C LYS A 207 -23.76 -0.46 6.24
N ASN A 208 -23.67 -1.48 7.10
CA ASN A 208 -23.20 -2.80 6.67
C ASN A 208 -23.95 -3.18 5.38
N PRO A 209 -23.26 -3.54 4.28
CA PRO A 209 -23.93 -4.33 3.26
C PRO A 209 -24.42 -5.57 4.01
N GLY A 210 -25.73 -5.73 4.10
CA GLY A 210 -26.35 -6.87 4.76
C GLY A 210 -25.64 -8.14 4.32
N GLY A 211 -25.29 -9.00 5.27
CA GLY A 211 -24.41 -10.14 5.07
C GLY A 211 -24.76 -10.86 3.76
N ILE A 212 -23.87 -10.76 2.78
CA ILE A 212 -23.90 -11.64 1.62
C ILE A 212 -23.41 -12.98 2.16
N SER A 213 -24.36 -13.88 2.41
CA SER A 213 -24.08 -15.30 2.55
C SER A 213 -23.34 -15.74 1.30
N ALA A 214 -22.09 -16.19 1.46
CA ALA A 214 -21.46 -17.01 0.43
C ALA A 214 -22.33 -18.27 0.27
N GLN A 215 -23.00 -18.37 -0.87
CA GLN A 215 -23.33 -19.66 -1.47
C GLN A 215 -22.11 -20.14 -2.25
#